data_AF-A0A496UQZ5-F1
#
_entry.id   AF-A0A496UQZ5-F1
#
_cell.length_a   1.000
_cell.length_b   1.000
_cell.length_c   1.000
_cell.angle_alpha   90.00
_cell.angle_beta   90.00
_cell.angle_gamma   90.00
#
_symmetry.space_group_name_H-M   'P 1'
#
loop_
_entity.id
_entity.type
_entity.pdbx_description
1 polymer ?
#
loop_
_entity_poly.entity_id
_entity_poly.type
_entity_poly.pdbx_seq_one_letter_code
_entity_poly.pdbx_strand_id
1 'polypeptide(L)'
;HALGLTQQEFGLWSAIAIHDTSSVVGAAARYGDEALALATTVNLSRALWIVPLAMGLAIRRGGGLGRVRIPWFILFFLVAAAMRTLWPAGGSAFDMTRDVAVRGLTLTLFLIGTGMSRDALRETGLRPLVQGVLLWLVISIAGLVTVQAVVG
;
A
#
# COMPACT_ATOMS: atom_id res chain seq x y z
N HIS A 1 8.39 6.75 -15.47
CA HIS A 1 9.16 6.13 -16.57
C HIS A 1 10.63 6.60 -16.69
N ALA A 2 11.11 7.59 -15.93
CA ALA A 2 12.48 8.11 -16.08
C ALA A 2 13.63 7.10 -15.82
N LEU A 3 13.36 6.04 -15.04
CA LEU A 3 14.34 4.99 -14.70
C LEU A 3 14.22 3.74 -15.58
N GLY A 4 13.34 3.74 -16.60
CA GLY A 4 13.19 2.61 -17.52
C GLY A 4 12.65 1.31 -16.93
N LEU A 5 12.17 1.32 -15.68
CA LEU A 5 11.67 0.12 -15.00
C LEU A 5 10.49 -0.52 -15.75
N THR A 6 10.45 -1.85 -15.79
CA THR A 6 9.27 -2.61 -16.18
C THR A 6 8.12 -2.37 -15.18
N GLN A 7 6.89 -2.71 -15.57
CA GLN A 7 5.75 -2.61 -14.66
C GLN A 7 5.91 -3.51 -13.42
N GLN A 8 6.52 -4.68 -13.61
CA GLN A 8 6.82 -5.61 -12.53
C GLN A 8 7.82 -5.02 -11.52
N GLU A 9 8.94 -4.48 -12.00
CA GLU A 9 9.96 -3.85 -11.15
C GLU A 9 9.39 -2.64 -10.40
N PHE A 10 8.66 -1.77 -11.10
CA PHE A 10 8.05 -0.60 -10.46
C PHE A 10 6.99 -1.00 -9.42
N GLY A 11 6.17 -2.02 -9.72
CA GLY A 11 5.16 -2.54 -8.81
C GLY A 11 5.78 -3.06 -7.51
N LEU A 12 6.85 -3.85 -7.63
CA LEU A 12 7.57 -4.37 -6.46
C LEU A 12 8.28 -3.25 -5.68
N TRP A 13 8.99 -2.37 -6.39
CA TRP A 13 9.71 -1.25 -5.79
C TRP A 13 8.78 -0.33 -5.02
N SER A 14 7.66 0.07 -5.62
CA SER A 14 6.71 0.99 -5.00
C SER A 14 6.08 0.38 -3.73
N ALA A 15 5.78 -0.93 -3.71
CA ALA A 15 5.27 -1.61 -2.52
C ALA A 15 6.30 -1.73 -1.38
N ILE A 16 7.59 -1.75 -1.69
CA ILE A 16 8.69 -1.74 -0.70
C ILE A 16 8.95 -0.31 -0.20
N ALA A 17 9.04 0.65 -1.10
CA ALA A 17 9.45 2.01 -0.82
C ALA A 17 8.36 2.84 -0.12
N ILE A 18 7.08 2.57 -0.43
CA ILE A 18 5.94 3.34 0.08
C ILE A 18 5.17 2.46 1.07
N HIS A 19 5.01 2.97 2.29
CA HIS A 19 4.38 2.22 3.39
C HIS A 19 2.90 2.55 3.61
N ASP A 20 2.38 3.56 2.92
CA ASP A 20 0.95 3.88 2.94
C ASP A 20 0.23 3.20 1.76
N THR A 21 -0.87 2.50 2.04
CA THR A 21 -1.59 1.71 1.02
C THR A 21 -2.20 2.61 -0.04
N SER A 22 -2.82 3.71 0.36
CA SER A 22 -3.39 4.66 -0.60
C SER A 22 -2.33 5.26 -1.52
N SER A 23 -1.17 5.62 -0.95
CA SER A 23 -0.06 6.20 -1.70
C SER A 23 0.60 5.20 -2.66
N VAL A 24 0.76 3.92 -2.27
CA VAL A 24 1.25 2.85 -3.17
C VAL A 24 0.32 2.68 -4.36
N VAL A 25 -0.98 2.54 -4.10
CA VAL A 25 -2.00 2.33 -5.14
C VAL A 25 -2.04 3.52 -6.08
N GLY A 26 -1.99 4.75 -5.56
CA GLY A 26 -1.93 5.96 -6.38
C GLY A 26 -0.69 6.03 -7.29
N ALA A 27 0.49 5.70 -6.77
CA ALA A 27 1.73 5.69 -7.55
C ALA A 27 1.74 4.60 -8.63
N ALA A 28 1.33 3.37 -8.27
CA ALA A 28 1.31 2.22 -9.17
C ALA A 28 0.24 2.35 -10.26
N ALA A 29 -0.94 2.92 -9.93
CA ALA A 29 -2.00 3.20 -10.89
C ALA A 29 -1.53 4.10 -12.04
N ARG A 30 -0.63 5.06 -11.76
CA ARG A 30 -0.06 5.93 -12.78
C ARG A 30 0.96 5.21 -13.68
N TYR A 31 1.57 4.13 -13.21
CA TYR A 31 2.61 3.41 -13.94
C TYR A 31 2.06 2.36 -14.91
N GLY A 32 0.98 1.67 -14.51
CA GLY A 32 0.27 0.72 -15.37
C GLY A 32 -0.52 -0.33 -14.57
N ASP A 33 -1.35 -1.09 -15.25
CA ASP A 33 -2.28 -2.02 -14.60
C ASP A 33 -1.59 -3.20 -13.91
N GLU A 34 -0.50 -3.70 -14.50
CA GLU A 34 0.29 -4.78 -13.93
C GLU A 34 1.04 -4.29 -12.68
N ALA A 35 1.64 -3.10 -12.75
CA ALA A 35 2.30 -2.47 -11.61
C ALA A 35 1.31 -2.27 -10.45
N LEU A 36 0.10 -1.79 -10.76
CA LEU A 36 -0.97 -1.60 -9.78
C LEU A 36 -1.40 -2.91 -9.13
N ALA A 37 -1.60 -3.98 -9.92
CA ALA A 37 -1.98 -5.29 -9.40
C ALA A 37 -0.90 -5.87 -8.47
N LEU A 38 0.36 -5.83 -8.90
CA LEU A 38 1.50 -6.32 -8.12
C LEU A 38 1.69 -5.50 -6.83
N ALA A 39 1.76 -4.18 -6.95
CA ALA A 39 2.03 -3.30 -5.80
C ALA A 39 0.96 -3.43 -4.72
N THR A 40 -0.32 -3.46 -5.13
CA THR A 40 -1.45 -3.63 -4.21
C THR A 40 -1.37 -5.00 -3.52
N THR A 41 -1.16 -6.06 -4.28
CA THR A 41 -1.12 -7.43 -3.73
C THR A 41 0.01 -7.59 -2.71
N VAL A 42 1.22 -7.12 -3.02
CA VAL A 42 2.37 -7.18 -2.11
C VAL A 42 2.10 -6.38 -0.84
N ASN A 43 1.55 -5.18 -0.96
CA ASN A 43 1.30 -4.31 0.19
C ASN A 43 0.20 -4.86 1.12
N LEU A 44 -0.88 -5.40 0.54
CA LEU A 44 -1.97 -6.02 1.30
C LEU A 44 -1.55 -7.34 1.94
N SER A 45 -0.68 -8.11 1.29
CA SER A 45 -0.10 -9.32 1.88
C SER A 45 0.73 -9.01 3.12
N ARG A 46 1.51 -7.91 3.11
CA ARG A 46 2.24 -7.45 4.30
C ARG A 46 1.29 -7.08 5.45
N ALA A 47 0.24 -6.32 5.15
CA ALA A 47 -0.78 -5.98 6.15
C ALA A 47 -1.45 -7.23 6.74
N LEU A 48 -1.75 -8.22 5.89
CA LEU A 48 -2.27 -9.52 6.29
C LEU A 48 -1.34 -10.25 7.27
N TRP A 49 -0.03 -10.27 7.02
CA TRP A 49 0.96 -10.93 7.88
C TRP A 49 1.22 -10.21 9.22
N ILE A 50 1.07 -8.89 9.27
CA ILE A 50 1.26 -8.12 10.51
C ILE A 50 0.22 -8.51 11.57
N VAL A 51 -1.02 -8.80 11.19
CA VAL A 51 -2.10 -9.12 12.13
C VAL A 51 -1.89 -10.40 12.95
N PRO A 52 -1.63 -11.58 12.36
CA PRO A 52 -1.39 -12.78 13.14
C PRO A 52 -0.14 -12.63 14.03
N LEU A 53 0.91 -11.95 13.56
CA LEU A 53 2.10 -11.66 14.35
C LEU A 53 1.79 -10.75 15.56
N ALA A 54 1.03 -9.68 15.34
CA ALA A 54 0.61 -8.78 16.40
C ALA A 54 -0.30 -9.47 17.43
N MET A 55 -1.23 -10.31 16.97
CA MET A 55 -2.10 -11.13 17.83
C MET A 55 -1.28 -12.13 18.65
N GLY A 56 -0.37 -12.88 18.02
CA GLY A 56 0.50 -13.83 18.71
C GLY A 56 1.37 -13.16 19.76
N LEU A 57 1.93 -11.98 19.46
CA LEU A 57 2.71 -11.20 20.42
C LEU A 57 1.86 -10.67 21.58
N ALA A 58 0.63 -10.22 21.30
CA ALA A 58 -0.29 -9.74 22.33
C ALA A 58 -0.64 -10.84 23.34
N ILE A 59 -0.98 -12.05 22.84
CA ILE A 59 -1.25 -13.23 23.66
C ILE A 59 -0.02 -13.59 24.50
N ARG A 60 1.17 -13.65 23.88
CA ARG A 60 2.43 -13.98 24.58
C ARG A 60 2.77 -12.98 25.68
N ARG A 61 2.45 -11.69 25.48
CA ARG A 61 2.67 -10.63 26.47
C ARG A 61 1.58 -10.54 27.55
N GLY A 62 0.65 -11.50 27.61
CA GLY A 62 -0.44 -11.51 28.59
C GLY A 62 -1.53 -10.46 28.31
N GLY A 63 -1.52 -9.83 27.14
CA GLY A 63 -2.61 -8.98 26.67
C GLY A 63 -3.75 -9.87 26.20
N GLY A 64 -4.85 -9.92 26.96
CA GLY A 64 -6.05 -10.65 26.53
C GLY A 64 -6.52 -10.22 25.14
N LEU A 65 -7.08 -11.17 24.37
CA LEU A 65 -7.59 -10.97 23.01
C LEU A 65 -8.56 -9.77 22.86
N GLY A 66 -9.25 -9.38 23.93
CA GLY A 66 -10.14 -8.22 23.96
C GLY A 66 -9.46 -6.86 23.77
N ARG A 67 -8.13 -6.78 23.85
CA ARG A 67 -7.37 -5.54 23.55
C ARG A 67 -6.95 -5.41 22.08
N VAL A 68 -7.11 -6.46 21.28
CA VAL A 68 -6.72 -6.43 19.86
C VAL A 68 -7.87 -5.88 19.03
N ARG A 69 -7.68 -4.70 18.42
CA ARG A 69 -8.62 -4.15 17.44
C ARG A 69 -8.43 -4.89 16.12
N ILE A 70 -9.41 -5.71 15.73
CA ILE A 70 -9.37 -6.45 14.46
C ILE A 70 -9.52 -5.44 13.30
N PRO A 71 -8.58 -5.39 12.35
CA PRO A 71 -8.69 -4.54 11.18
C PRO A 71 -9.63 -5.20 10.16
N TRP A 72 -10.91 -4.82 10.22
CA TRP A 72 -11.98 -5.33 9.33
C TRP A 72 -11.62 -5.29 7.84
N PHE A 73 -10.79 -4.34 7.44
CA PHE A 73 -10.23 -4.24 6.08
C PHE A 73 -9.63 -5.56 5.57
N ILE A 74 -8.96 -6.33 6.43
CA ILE A 74 -8.34 -7.60 6.03
C ILE A 74 -9.39 -8.65 5.70
N LEU A 75 -10.48 -8.73 6.47
CA LEU A 75 -11.58 -9.64 6.19
C LEU A 75 -12.18 -9.33 4.82
N PHE A 76 -12.46 -8.05 4.55
CA PHE A 76 -12.98 -7.63 3.24
C PHE A 76 -12.00 -7.88 2.10
N PHE A 77 -10.69 -7.68 2.32
CA PHE A 77 -9.66 -8.02 1.34
C PHE A 77 -9.65 -9.51 1.01
N LEU A 78 -9.70 -10.38 2.03
CA LEU A 78 -9.74 -11.83 1.85
C LEU A 78 -10.99 -12.27 1.10
N VAL A 79 -12.16 -11.72 1.44
CA VAL A 79 -13.41 -11.99 0.73
C VAL A 79 -13.32 -11.53 -0.73
N ALA A 80 -12.84 -10.31 -1.00
CA ALA A 80 -12.70 -9.79 -2.35
C ALA A 80 -11.70 -10.62 -3.19
N ALA A 81 -10.56 -11.01 -2.60
CA ALA A 81 -9.57 -11.88 -3.24
C ALA A 81 -10.15 -13.27 -3.55
N ALA A 82 -10.90 -13.87 -2.59
CA ALA A 82 -11.58 -15.14 -2.80
C ALA A 82 -12.65 -15.04 -3.89
N MET A 83 -13.45 -13.98 -3.91
CA MET A 83 -14.45 -13.75 -4.96
C MET A 83 -13.79 -13.62 -6.34
N ARG A 84 -12.73 -12.82 -6.47
CA ARG A 84 -12.00 -12.67 -7.75
C ARG A 84 -11.39 -13.98 -8.22
N THR A 85 -10.93 -14.83 -7.30
CA THR A 85 -10.26 -16.11 -7.62
C THR A 85 -11.26 -17.23 -7.93
N LEU A 86 -12.33 -17.35 -7.14
CA LEU A 86 -13.31 -18.44 -7.22
C LEU A 86 -14.45 -18.17 -8.21
N TRP A 87 -14.67 -16.92 -8.61
CA TRP A 87 -15.71 -16.53 -9.56
C TRP A 87 -15.12 -15.83 -10.81
N PRO A 88 -14.48 -16.56 -11.74
CA PRO A 88 -13.85 -15.97 -12.93
C PRO A 88 -14.86 -15.30 -13.87
N ALA A 89 -16.10 -15.79 -13.91
CA ALA A 89 -17.18 -15.27 -14.75
C ALA A 89 -17.55 -13.81 -14.43
N GLY A 90 -17.18 -13.30 -13.25
CA GLY A 90 -17.41 -11.91 -12.84
C GLY A 90 -16.29 -10.93 -13.21
N GLY A 91 -15.27 -11.38 -13.98
CA GLY A 91 -14.07 -10.58 -14.28
C GLY A 91 -14.36 -9.14 -14.71
N SER A 92 -15.25 -8.95 -15.69
CA SER A 92 -15.63 -7.62 -16.18
C SER A 92 -16.25 -6.71 -15.11
N ALA A 93 -17.11 -7.27 -14.24
CA ALA A 93 -17.70 -6.52 -13.13
C ALA A 93 -16.64 -6.13 -12.08
N PHE A 94 -15.69 -7.03 -11.80
CA PHE A 94 -14.58 -6.76 -10.88
C PHE A 94 -13.61 -5.72 -11.44
N ASP A 95 -13.32 -5.73 -12.74
CA ASP A 95 -12.46 -4.75 -13.39
C ASP A 95 -13.12 -3.36 -13.37
N MET A 96 -14.41 -3.26 -13.67
CA MET A 96 -15.15 -2.01 -13.55
C MET A 96 -15.16 -1.49 -12.11
N THR A 97 -15.35 -2.38 -11.13
CA THR A 97 -15.31 -2.03 -9.70
C THR A 97 -13.93 -1.51 -9.30
N ARG A 98 -12.85 -2.16 -9.76
CA ARG A 98 -11.47 -1.71 -9.53
C ARG A 98 -11.25 -0.30 -10.09
N ASP A 99 -11.68 -0.03 -11.31
CA ASP A 99 -11.46 1.27 -11.94
C ASP A 99 -12.21 2.39 -11.22
N VAL A 100 -13.44 2.14 -10.80
CA VAL A 100 -14.22 3.06 -9.96
C VAL A 100 -13.50 3.29 -8.62
N ALA A 101 -13.00 2.22 -7.99
CA ALA A 101 -12.27 2.31 -6.73
C ALA A 101 -10.98 3.13 -6.85
N VAL A 102 -10.19 2.93 -7.90
CA VAL A 102 -8.95 3.69 -8.15
C VAL A 102 -9.27 5.17 -8.36
N ARG A 103 -10.30 5.50 -9.14
CA ARG A 103 -10.73 6.90 -9.35
C ARG A 103 -11.22 7.55 -8.05
N GLY A 104 -12.03 6.83 -7.27
CA GLY A 104 -12.50 7.28 -5.96
C GLY A 104 -11.36 7.51 -4.97
N LEU A 105 -10.34 6.65 -4.99
CA LEU A 105 -9.14 6.80 -4.20
C LEU A 105 -8.33 8.03 -4.65
N THR A 106 -8.13 8.22 -5.95
CA THR A 106 -7.45 9.42 -6.48
C THR A 106 -8.15 10.69 -6.05
N LEU A 107 -9.49 10.73 -6.14
CA LEU A 107 -10.27 11.87 -5.66
C LEU A 107 -10.09 12.08 -4.15
N THR A 108 -10.11 11.01 -3.37
CA THR A 108 -9.92 11.08 -1.91
C THR A 108 -8.53 11.63 -1.55
N LEU A 109 -7.47 11.14 -2.21
CA LEU A 109 -6.10 11.63 -2.04
C LEU A 109 -5.97 13.10 -2.45
N PHE A 110 -6.63 13.49 -3.54
CA PHE A 110 -6.70 14.89 -3.96
C PHE A 110 -7.37 15.75 -2.88
N LEU A 111 -8.51 15.33 -2.35
CA LEU A 111 -9.24 16.07 -1.30
C LEU A 111 -8.44 16.17 0.01
N ILE A 112 -7.80 15.08 0.45
CA ILE A 112 -6.87 15.10 1.59
C ILE A 112 -5.74 16.10 1.34
N GLY A 113 -5.19 16.10 0.12
CA GLY A 113 -4.19 17.06 -0.34
C GLY A 113 -4.67 18.51 -0.23
N THR A 114 -5.89 18.80 -0.69
CA THR A 114 -6.47 20.15 -0.61
C THR A 114 -6.83 20.59 0.81
N GLY A 115 -7.11 19.64 1.71
CA GLY A 115 -7.41 19.89 3.11
C GLY A 115 -6.18 20.13 4.00
N MET A 116 -4.97 19.86 3.50
CA MET A 116 -3.73 20.12 4.24
C MET A 116 -3.48 21.63 4.35
N SER A 117 -3.62 22.17 5.56
CA SER A 117 -3.28 23.56 5.86
C SER A 117 -1.78 23.72 6.12
N ARG A 118 -1.26 24.94 5.89
CA ARG A 118 0.12 25.29 6.27
C ARG A 118 0.35 25.15 7.77
N ASP A 119 -0.70 25.31 8.57
CA ASP A 119 -0.61 25.23 10.03
C ASP A 119 -0.49 23.78 10.52
N ALA A 120 -1.22 22.83 9.93
CA ALA A 120 -1.04 21.40 10.21
C ALA A 120 0.39 20.91 9.88
N LEU A 121 0.99 21.44 8.80
CA LEU A 121 2.37 21.13 8.44
C LEU A 121 3.38 21.76 9.41
N ARG A 122 3.08 22.96 9.94
CA ARG A 122 3.90 23.63 10.96
C ARG A 122 3.85 22.90 12.30
N GLU A 123 2.70 22.37 12.70
CA GLU A 123 2.53 21.57 13.92
C GLU A 123 3.40 20.30 13.92
N THR A 124 3.57 19.67 12.76
CA THR A 124 4.48 18.52 12.60
C THR A 124 5.96 18.93 12.73
N GLY A 125 6.28 20.16 12.35
CA GLY A 125 7.63 20.73 12.41
C GLY A 125 8.56 20.21 11.31
N LEU A 126 9.61 20.99 11.00
CA LEU A 126 10.57 20.65 9.93
C LEU A 126 11.45 19.45 10.27
N ARG A 127 11.79 19.23 11.54
CA ARG A 127 12.71 18.15 11.95
C ARG A 127 12.12 16.76 11.67
N PRO A 128 10.88 16.44 12.10
CA PRO A 128 10.26 15.15 11.76
C PRO A 128 10.05 14.97 10.26
N LEU A 129 9.74 16.06 9.54
CA LEU A 129 9.58 16.02 8.09
C LEU A 129 10.89 15.60 7.38
N VAL A 130 12.00 16.24 7.73
CA VAL A 130 13.32 15.90 7.16
C VAL A 130 13.72 14.46 7.50
N GLN A 131 13.49 14.02 8.74
CA GLN A 131 13.76 12.63 9.14
C GLN A 131 12.93 11.64 8.31
N GLY A 132 11.65 11.91 8.11
CA GLY A 132 10.77 11.10 7.28
C GLY A 132 11.24 11.02 5.83
N VAL A 133 11.61 12.17 5.24
CA VAL A 133 12.12 12.23 3.86
C VAL A 133 13.45 11.48 3.73
N LEU A 134 14.39 11.68 4.64
CA LEU A 134 15.68 10.98 4.61
C LEU A 134 15.51 9.48 4.76
N LEU A 135 14.68 9.03 5.72
CA LEU A 135 14.39 7.62 5.90
C LEU A 135 13.74 7.03 4.64
N TRP A 136 12.76 7.74 4.08
CA TRP A 136 12.10 7.33 2.85
C TRP A 136 13.08 7.23 1.68
N LEU A 137 14.00 8.19 1.51
CA LEU A 137 15.03 8.13 0.48
C LEU A 137 15.92 6.91 0.63
N VAL A 138 16.39 6.62 1.85
CA VAL A 138 17.23 5.45 2.13
C VAL A 138 16.49 4.16 1.77
N ILE A 139 15.24 4.00 2.22
CA ILE A 139 14.44 2.81 1.92
C ILE A 139 14.14 2.72 0.42
N SER A 140 13.84 3.84 -0.23
CA SER A 140 13.53 3.89 -1.66
C SER A 140 14.72 3.49 -2.52
N ILE A 141 15.93 3.97 -2.18
CA ILE A 141 17.17 3.63 -2.88
C ILE A 141 17.54 2.17 -2.63
N ALA A 142 17.53 1.72 -1.37
CA ALA A 142 17.83 0.33 -1.03
C ALA A 142 16.84 -0.64 -1.69
N GLY A 143 15.55 -0.30 -1.69
CA GLY A 143 14.51 -1.05 -2.38
C GLY A 143 14.74 -1.09 -3.89
N LEU A 144 15.11 0.03 -4.51
CA LEU A 144 15.36 0.10 -5.95
C LEU A 144 16.53 -0.80 -6.35
N VAL A 145 17.65 -0.70 -5.64
CA VAL A 145 18.83 -1.55 -5.84
C VAL A 145 18.46 -3.02 -5.69
N THR A 146 17.67 -3.36 -4.67
CA THR A 146 17.24 -4.74 -4.43
C THR A 146 16.39 -5.27 -5.59
N VAL A 147 15.41 -4.49 -6.06
CA VAL A 147 14.57 -4.90 -7.18
C VAL A 147 15.40 -5.10 -8.45
N GLN A 148 16.28 -4.16 -8.77
CA GLN A 148 17.13 -4.26 -9.97
C GLN A 148 18.12 -5.43 -9.91
N ALA A 149 18.60 -5.79 -8.71
CA ALA A 149 19.52 -6.92 -8.55
C ALA A 149 18.83 -8.30 -8.56
N VAL A 150 17.54 -8.36 -8.25
CA VAL A 150 16.79 -9.63 -8.10
C VAL A 150 15.87 -9.91 -9.28
N VAL A 151 15.32 -8.86 -9.91
CA VAL A 151 14.33 -8.94 -10.99
C VAL A 151 14.94 -8.57 -12.35
N GLY A 152 15.98 -7.74 -12.37
CA GLY A 152 16.74 -7.38 -13.58
C GLY A 152 17.81 -8.41 -13.93
#